data_AF-A0A938LVF4-F1
#
_entry.id   AF-A0A938LVF4-F1
#
_cell.length_a   1.000
_cell.length_b   1.000
_cell.length_c   1.000
_cell.angle_alpha   90.00
_cell.angle_beta   90.00
_cell.angle_gamma   90.00
#
_symmetry.space_group_name_H-M   'P 1'
#
loop_
_entity.id
_entity.type
_entity.pdbx_description
1 polymer ?
#
loop_
_entity_poly.entity_id
_entity_poly.type
_entity_poly.pdbx_seq_one_letter_code
_entity_poly.pdbx_strand_id
1 'polypeptide(L)'
;MTTLSGVQQVQLQVRVAEVSRAASRALGVNFFHGGSDFFFGQRVGTATGGPLVPSINLGAAEDQAVGDLIFVTPDGGIGASPLVTIFAGFPNADLQFFFQALAENQYMRVLANPTLIALSGEEANFLAGGEFPIPVVQGGAGGGLATTAITVQYKEFGVRLTFRPVVLGEGRIRLRAMQEVSELTDVGALVIQGFSIPALMTRRAEA
;
A
#
# COMPACT_ATOMS: atom_id res chain seq x y z
N MET A 1 7.10 -20.47 -56.54
CA MET A 1 7.21 -20.47 -55.07
C MET A 1 5.98 -19.78 -54.50
N THR A 2 5.04 -20.54 -53.96
CA THR A 2 3.86 -20.01 -53.27
C THR A 2 4.20 -19.92 -51.79
N THR A 3 4.59 -18.73 -51.32
CA THR A 3 4.73 -18.49 -49.88
C THR A 3 3.33 -18.34 -49.30
N LEU A 4 2.89 -19.33 -48.52
CA LEU A 4 1.75 -19.13 -47.61
C LEU A 4 2.15 -18.01 -46.65
N SER A 5 1.52 -16.85 -46.78
CA SER A 5 1.61 -15.76 -45.80
C SER A 5 0.90 -16.25 -44.54
N GLY A 6 1.61 -17.02 -43.72
CA GLY A 6 1.12 -17.49 -42.44
C GLY A 6 0.70 -16.31 -41.57
N VAL A 7 -0.38 -16.50 -40.82
CA VAL A 7 -0.85 -15.49 -39.86
C VAL A 7 0.29 -15.21 -38.88
N GLN A 8 0.69 -13.95 -38.78
CA GLN A 8 1.80 -13.55 -37.92
C GLN A 8 1.30 -13.39 -36.49
N GLN A 9 1.86 -14.18 -35.58
CA GLN A 9 1.60 -14.11 -34.14
C GLN A 9 2.66 -13.26 -33.45
N VAL A 10 2.23 -12.47 -32.47
CA VAL A 10 3.11 -11.64 -31.64
C VAL A 10 2.86 -11.99 -30.18
N GLN A 11 3.92 -12.42 -29.49
CA GLN A 11 3.92 -12.63 -28.05
C GLN A 11 4.38 -11.36 -27.33
N LEU A 12 3.58 -10.86 -26.40
CA LEU A 12 3.90 -9.74 -25.54
C LEU A 12 4.13 -10.24 -24.10
N GLN A 13 5.25 -9.85 -23.51
CA GLN A 13 5.54 -10.02 -22.09
C GLN A 13 5.66 -8.64 -21.45
N VAL A 14 4.81 -8.36 -20.47
CA VAL A 14 4.84 -7.07 -19.75
C VAL A 14 5.27 -7.33 -18.32
N ARG A 15 6.09 -6.47 -17.75
CA ARG A 15 6.42 -6.49 -16.33
C ARG A 15 6.03 -5.15 -15.73
N VAL A 16 5.08 -5.17 -14.81
CA VAL A 16 4.68 -3.98 -14.06
C VAL A 16 5.28 -4.10 -12.66
N ALA A 17 6.17 -3.16 -12.33
CA ALA A 17 6.76 -3.04 -11.01
C ALA A 17 6.54 -1.62 -10.47
N GLU A 18 6.16 -1.53 -9.21
CA GLU A 18 6.11 -0.29 -8.46
C GLU A 18 7.37 -0.16 -7.62
N VAL A 19 8.03 0.99 -7.74
CA VAL A 19 9.20 1.32 -6.93
C VAL A 19 8.84 2.51 -6.07
N SER A 20 8.71 2.30 -4.76
CA SER A 20 8.62 3.42 -3.83
C SER A 20 10.01 4.03 -3.66
N ARG A 21 10.13 5.34 -3.96
CA ARG A 21 11.38 6.10 -3.80
C ARG A 21 11.75 6.38 -2.34
N ALA A 22 10.91 5.98 -1.38
CA ALA A 22 11.18 6.10 0.05
C ALA A 22 12.09 4.98 0.61
N ALA A 23 12.39 3.95 -0.19
CA ALA A 23 12.96 2.69 0.28
C ALA A 23 14.48 2.69 0.60
N SER A 24 15.20 3.81 0.48
CA SER A 24 16.64 3.78 0.76
C SER A 24 16.93 4.05 2.24
N ARG A 25 17.19 2.95 2.99
CA ARG A 25 17.94 2.82 4.28
C ARG A 25 17.13 2.16 5.40
N ALA A 26 17.02 0.83 5.38
CA ALA A 26 16.58 0.05 6.53
C ALA A 26 17.68 -0.87 7.10
N LEU A 27 18.95 -0.43 7.02
CA LEU A 27 19.97 -0.90 7.95
C LEU A 27 19.94 0.07 9.15
N GLY A 28 19.14 -0.27 10.15
CA GLY A 28 19.02 0.47 11.40
C GLY A 28 19.56 -0.36 12.55
N VAL A 29 20.42 0.23 13.38
CA VAL A 29 20.94 -0.39 14.61
C VAL A 29 20.13 0.17 15.77
N ASN A 30 19.55 -0.70 16.59
CA ASN A 30 18.97 -0.25 17.86
C ASN A 30 20.09 -0.12 18.88
N PHE A 31 20.20 1.03 19.54
CA PHE A 31 21.13 1.21 20.66
C PHE A 31 20.52 2.11 21.72
N PHE A 32 20.91 1.86 22.97
CA PHE A 32 20.48 2.59 24.14
C PHE A 32 21.64 2.74 25.10
N HIS A 33 21.76 3.92 25.69
CA HIS A 33 22.68 4.22 26.76
C HIS A 33 21.94 5.08 27.80
N GLY A 34 21.93 4.66 29.05
CA GLY A 34 21.23 5.36 30.14
C GLY A 34 22.04 5.36 31.43
N GLY A 35 22.05 6.50 32.10
CA GLY A 35 22.60 6.71 33.43
C GLY A 35 21.72 7.66 34.25
N SER A 36 22.11 7.92 35.50
CA SER A 36 21.35 8.76 36.44
C SER A 36 21.22 10.22 36.01
N ASP A 37 22.15 10.72 35.19
CA ASP A 37 22.21 12.14 34.82
C ASP A 37 21.82 12.40 33.36
N PHE A 38 21.92 11.38 32.50
CA PHE A 38 21.68 11.48 31.07
C PHE A 38 21.34 10.12 30.45
N PHE A 39 20.44 10.14 29.46
CA PHE A 39 20.20 8.99 28.58
C PHE A 39 20.07 9.40 27.12
N PHE A 40 20.39 8.48 26.23
CA PHE A 40 20.22 8.62 24.79
C PHE A 40 19.99 7.25 24.13
N GLY A 41 19.19 7.23 23.06
CA GLY A 41 18.99 6.02 22.29
C GLY A 41 18.37 6.27 20.93
N GLN A 42 18.45 5.23 20.11
CA GLN A 42 17.85 5.20 18.78
C GLN A 42 17.15 3.86 18.59
N ARG A 43 15.90 3.92 18.14
CA ARG A 43 15.08 2.73 17.86
C ARG A 43 14.49 2.77 16.45
N VAL A 44 14.52 1.64 15.76
CA VAL A 44 13.88 1.36 14.46
C VAL A 44 12.84 0.24 14.66
N GLY A 45 11.54 0.50 14.38
CA GLY A 45 10.40 -0.44 14.56
C GLY A 45 9.75 -0.36 15.96
N THR A 46 8.43 -0.51 16.19
CA THR A 46 7.41 -1.43 15.64
C THR A 46 5.98 -0.85 15.73
N ALA A 47 5.11 -1.28 14.80
CA ALA A 47 3.66 -1.07 14.75
C ALA A 47 2.96 -2.38 15.16
N THR A 48 1.95 -2.33 16.04
CA THR A 48 0.85 -3.33 16.07
C THR A 48 1.07 -4.71 16.75
N GLY A 49 0.92 -4.78 18.10
CA GLY A 49 0.01 -5.74 18.79
C GLY A 49 0.32 -7.25 18.97
N GLY A 50 1.36 -7.68 19.71
CA GLY A 50 1.46 -9.06 20.26
C GLY A 50 2.70 -9.33 21.18
N PRO A 51 2.66 -10.30 22.14
CA PRO A 51 3.70 -10.50 23.18
C PRO A 51 4.85 -11.40 22.65
N LEU A 52 6.15 -11.22 22.95
CA LEU A 52 6.83 -10.96 24.24
C LEU A 52 8.01 -9.95 24.10
N VAL A 53 7.84 -8.77 24.71
CA VAL A 53 8.71 -8.00 25.67
C VAL A 53 10.25 -7.88 25.41
N PRO A 54 10.89 -6.69 25.56
CA PRO A 54 10.40 -5.49 26.27
C PRO A 54 10.05 -4.34 25.34
N SER A 55 8.86 -3.78 25.57
CA SER A 55 8.66 -2.35 25.40
C SER A 55 9.81 -1.62 26.10
N ILE A 56 10.41 -0.63 25.43
CA ILE A 56 11.12 0.40 26.20
C ILE A 56 10.02 1.16 26.92
N ASN A 57 9.71 0.72 28.14
CA ASN A 57 8.84 1.44 29.05
C ASN A 57 9.62 2.65 29.54
N LEU A 58 9.39 3.79 28.89
CA LEU A 58 9.69 5.09 29.48
C LEU A 58 8.41 5.51 30.22
N GLY A 59 8.31 5.10 31.48
CA GLY A 59 7.13 5.32 32.33
C GLY A 59 6.63 4.04 33.00
N ALA A 60 6.00 4.18 34.17
CA ALA A 60 5.59 3.08 35.03
C ALA A 60 4.41 2.26 34.46
N ALA A 61 4.49 0.93 34.61
CA ALA A 61 3.31 0.07 34.64
C ALA A 61 2.83 -0.03 36.10
N GLU A 62 1.51 -0.02 36.33
CA GLU A 62 0.95 -0.30 37.65
C GLU A 62 1.49 -1.65 38.16
N ASP A 63 1.94 -1.65 39.42
CA ASP A 63 2.45 -2.81 40.17
C ASP A 63 3.91 -3.25 39.91
N GLN A 64 4.86 -2.29 39.83
CA GLN A 64 6.30 -2.59 39.93
C GLN A 64 6.98 -1.77 41.05
N ALA A 65 7.84 -2.43 41.83
CA ALA A 65 8.50 -1.83 42.98
C ALA A 65 9.40 -0.64 42.57
N VAL A 66 9.24 0.48 43.26
CA VAL A 66 9.86 1.80 43.04
C VAL A 66 11.41 1.81 43.11
N GLY A 67 12.05 0.68 43.40
CA GLY A 67 13.50 0.53 43.44
C GLY A 67 14.16 0.12 42.12
N ASP A 68 13.39 -0.09 41.05
CA ASP A 68 13.88 -0.59 39.75
C ASP A 68 13.38 0.23 38.54
N LEU A 69 12.77 1.41 38.75
CA LEU A 69 12.31 2.33 37.69
C LEU A 69 12.48 3.80 38.10
N ILE A 70 12.92 4.67 37.17
CA ILE A 70 13.36 6.06 37.46
C ILE A 70 12.39 7.17 36.91
N PHE A 71 11.27 6.90 36.20
CA PHE A 71 10.33 7.98 35.71
C PHE A 71 8.83 7.63 35.56
N VAL A 72 7.96 8.67 35.60
CA VAL A 72 6.47 8.67 35.47
C VAL A 72 6.02 9.66 34.37
N THR A 73 5.04 9.30 33.52
CA THR A 73 4.32 10.20 32.60
C THR A 73 2.83 10.30 32.97
N PRO A 74 2.13 11.44 32.75
CA PRO A 74 0.72 11.58 33.08
C PRO A 74 -0.17 10.71 32.19
N ASP A 75 -1.33 10.31 32.70
CA ASP A 75 -2.33 9.47 32.03
C ASP A 75 -2.62 9.94 30.60
N GLY A 76 -2.37 9.05 29.64
CA GLY A 76 -2.57 9.29 28.21
C GLY A 76 -1.39 8.86 27.34
N GLY A 77 -0.18 8.77 27.90
CA GLY A 77 1.02 8.37 27.17
C GLY A 77 1.32 9.26 25.95
N ILE A 78 2.50 9.10 25.35
CA ILE A 78 2.80 9.70 24.05
C ILE A 78 2.71 8.56 23.03
N GLY A 79 1.70 8.60 22.16
CA GLY A 79 1.51 7.62 21.09
C GLY A 79 2.61 7.72 20.03
N ALA A 80 3.71 6.99 20.20
CA ALA A 80 4.79 6.95 19.24
C ALA A 80 4.44 6.00 18.07
N SER A 81 4.19 6.57 16.88
CA SER A 81 4.17 5.85 15.60
C SER A 81 5.48 5.04 15.36
N PRO A 82 5.47 3.94 14.56
CA PRO A 82 6.52 2.88 14.42
C PRO A 82 7.89 3.29 13.85
N LEU A 83 8.21 4.56 13.99
CA LEU A 83 8.84 5.38 13.01
C LEU A 83 10.07 5.99 13.66
N VAL A 84 11.24 5.86 13.01
CA VAL A 84 12.57 6.02 13.62
C VAL A 84 12.56 7.07 14.72
N THR A 85 12.74 6.63 15.97
CA THR A 85 12.67 7.49 17.15
C THR A 85 14.06 7.59 17.76
N ILE A 86 14.64 8.79 17.67
CA ILE A 86 15.85 9.19 18.40
C ILE A 86 15.38 9.93 19.65
N PHE A 87 15.92 9.59 20.82
CA PHE A 87 15.50 10.21 22.07
C PHE A 87 16.69 10.48 22.99
N ALA A 88 16.59 11.54 23.79
CA ALA A 88 17.56 11.93 24.80
C ALA A 88 16.85 12.54 26.01
N GLY A 89 17.47 12.51 27.19
CA GLY A 89 16.93 13.24 28.34
C GLY A 89 17.88 13.39 29.51
N PHE A 90 17.50 14.30 30.40
CA PHE A 90 18.19 14.69 31.63
C PHE A 90 17.28 14.43 32.83
N PRO A 91 17.33 13.22 33.39
CA PRO A 91 16.70 12.84 34.66
C PRO A 91 16.58 13.92 35.73
N ASN A 92 17.71 14.49 36.13
CA ASN A 92 17.80 15.42 37.25
C ASN A 92 17.18 16.80 36.96
N ALA A 93 16.90 17.08 35.69
CA ALA A 93 16.27 18.32 35.25
C ALA A 93 14.83 18.10 34.77
N ASP A 94 14.33 16.86 34.81
CA ASP A 94 13.02 16.47 34.27
C ASP A 94 12.80 16.96 32.83
N LEU A 95 13.86 16.88 32.00
CA LEU A 95 13.87 17.34 30.62
C LEU A 95 14.06 16.17 29.65
N GLN A 96 13.23 16.11 28.62
CA GLN A 96 13.29 15.08 27.59
C GLN A 96 13.11 15.65 26.18
N PHE A 97 13.82 15.04 25.23
CA PHE A 97 13.71 15.31 23.81
C PHE A 97 13.46 14.02 23.04
N PHE A 98 12.56 14.05 22.08
CA PHE A 98 12.38 12.97 21.13
C PHE A 98 12.20 13.54 19.72
N PHE A 99 12.76 12.82 18.75
CA PHE A 99 12.63 13.10 17.32
C PHE A 99 12.05 11.87 16.65
N GLN A 100 10.93 12.06 15.96
CA GLN A 100 10.24 11.02 15.23
C GLN A 100 10.29 11.32 13.73
N ALA A 101 10.86 10.42 12.94
CA ALA A 101 11.11 10.64 11.52
C ALA A 101 10.41 9.59 10.63
N LEU A 102 9.44 10.03 9.81
CA LEU A 102 8.65 9.20 8.89
C LEU A 102 9.48 8.50 7.81
N ALA A 103 9.68 7.20 7.97
CA ALA A 103 10.18 6.29 6.95
C ALA A 103 9.07 5.29 6.56
N GLU A 104 8.40 5.53 5.43
CA GLU A 104 7.45 4.60 4.83
C GLU A 104 8.22 3.64 3.92
N ASN A 105 8.31 2.36 4.31
CA ASN A 105 9.04 1.35 3.55
C ASN A 105 8.09 0.55 2.65
N GLN A 106 8.24 0.71 1.33
CA GLN A 106 7.62 -0.17 0.33
C GLN A 106 8.73 -0.65 -0.61
N TYR A 107 9.31 -1.80 -0.27
CA TYR A 107 10.29 -2.49 -1.10
C TYR A 107 9.61 -2.90 -2.39
N MET A 108 10.17 -2.47 -3.52
CA MET A 108 9.66 -2.68 -4.88
C MET A 108 8.71 -3.87 -5.01
N ARG A 109 7.45 -3.61 -5.40
CA ARG A 109 6.45 -4.65 -5.56
C ARG A 109 6.20 -4.89 -7.05
N VAL A 110 6.42 -6.11 -7.50
CA VAL A 110 5.98 -6.54 -8.83
C VAL A 110 4.47 -6.69 -8.76
N LEU A 111 3.75 -5.88 -9.52
CA LEU A 111 2.29 -5.88 -9.54
C LEU A 111 1.76 -6.96 -10.47
N ALA A 112 2.42 -7.19 -11.62
CA ALA A 112 2.07 -8.27 -12.54
C ALA A 112 3.15 -8.57 -13.58
N ASN A 113 3.12 -9.79 -14.12
CA ASN A 113 3.91 -10.22 -15.27
C ASN A 113 3.03 -10.95 -16.32
N PRO A 114 2.09 -10.25 -16.98
CA PRO A 114 1.21 -10.91 -17.95
C PRO A 114 1.96 -11.25 -19.24
N THR A 115 1.66 -12.45 -19.76
CA THR A 115 2.16 -12.93 -21.05
C THR A 115 0.99 -13.31 -21.93
N LEU A 116 0.90 -12.70 -23.12
CA LEU A 116 -0.18 -12.95 -24.07
C LEU A 116 0.33 -13.07 -25.50
N ILE A 117 -0.44 -13.76 -26.33
CA ILE A 117 -0.18 -13.93 -27.75
C ILE A 117 -1.38 -13.36 -28.51
N ALA A 118 -1.12 -12.51 -29.49
CA ALA A 118 -2.15 -11.93 -30.36
C ALA A 118 -1.75 -12.05 -31.83
N LEU A 119 -2.73 -12.04 -32.72
CA LEU A 119 -2.49 -11.97 -34.16
C LEU A 119 -2.16 -10.53 -34.56
N SER A 120 -1.30 -10.38 -35.57
CA SER A 120 -0.98 -9.05 -36.13
C SER A 120 -2.24 -8.37 -36.66
N GLY A 121 -2.56 -7.20 -36.10
CA GLY A 121 -3.72 -6.38 -36.43
C GLY A 121 -4.91 -6.59 -35.51
N GLU A 122 -4.92 -7.63 -34.69
CA GLU A 122 -6.00 -7.99 -33.77
C GLU A 122 -5.75 -7.45 -32.37
N GLU A 123 -6.80 -7.02 -31.69
CA GLU A 123 -6.73 -6.58 -30.31
C GLU A 123 -6.86 -7.77 -29.37
N ALA A 124 -5.96 -7.87 -28.39
CA ALA A 124 -6.03 -8.83 -27.31
C ALA A 124 -6.23 -8.12 -25.98
N ASN A 125 -7.14 -8.66 -25.17
CA ASN A 125 -7.51 -8.14 -23.86
C ASN A 125 -7.20 -9.17 -22.78
N PHE A 126 -6.59 -8.70 -21.70
CA PHE A 126 -6.27 -9.49 -20.53
C PHE A 126 -6.77 -8.78 -19.28
N LEU A 127 -7.40 -9.53 -18.38
CA LEU A 127 -7.76 -9.07 -17.06
C LEU A 127 -7.36 -10.16 -16.06
N ALA A 128 -6.59 -9.79 -15.05
CA ALA A 128 -6.30 -10.63 -13.89
C ALA A 128 -6.64 -9.85 -12.62
N GLY A 129 -7.65 -10.31 -11.89
CA GLY A 129 -8.11 -9.66 -10.67
C GLY A 129 -9.47 -10.19 -10.23
N GLY A 130 -10.29 -9.30 -9.68
CA GLY A 130 -11.62 -9.65 -9.18
C GLY A 130 -12.62 -8.51 -9.38
N GLU A 131 -13.80 -8.67 -8.82
CA GLU A 131 -14.84 -7.64 -8.81
C GLU A 131 -15.22 -7.31 -7.38
N PHE A 132 -15.56 -6.04 -7.12
CA PHE A 132 -16.11 -5.63 -5.83
C PHE A 132 -17.48 -4.96 -6.01
N PRO A 133 -18.41 -5.18 -5.06
CA PRO A 133 -19.75 -4.62 -5.13
C PRO A 133 -19.77 -3.13 -4.77
N ILE A 134 -20.52 -2.35 -5.52
CA ILE A 134 -20.79 -0.93 -5.29
C ILE A 134 -22.31 -0.76 -5.17
N PRO A 135 -22.83 -0.32 -4.01
CA PRO A 135 -24.24 0.01 -3.87
C PRO A 135 -24.54 1.32 -4.60
N VAL A 136 -25.49 1.27 -5.53
CA VAL A 136 -26.00 2.41 -6.28
C VAL A 136 -27.44 2.63 -5.87
N VAL A 137 -27.74 3.84 -5.38
CA VAL A 137 -29.12 4.25 -5.09
C VAL A 137 -29.83 4.55 -6.40
N GLN A 138 -30.93 3.85 -6.69
CA GLN A 138 -31.82 4.24 -7.77
C GLN A 138 -32.78 5.30 -7.26
N GLY A 139 -32.79 6.47 -7.91
CA GLY A 139 -33.79 7.50 -7.64
C GLY A 139 -35.17 6.98 -8.01
N GLY A 140 -36.05 6.84 -7.01
CA GLY A 140 -37.45 6.50 -7.24
C GLY A 140 -38.16 7.65 -7.95
N ALA A 141 -38.54 7.44 -9.21
CA ALA A 141 -39.44 8.34 -9.93
C ALA A 141 -40.87 8.16 -9.37
N GLY A 142 -41.24 8.93 -8.36
CA GLY A 142 -42.61 8.95 -7.85
C GLY A 142 -42.72 9.58 -6.46
N GLY A 143 -43.34 10.76 -6.39
CA GLY A 143 -43.66 11.42 -5.13
C GLY A 143 -44.61 10.58 -4.28
N GLY A 144 -44.10 10.07 -3.16
CA GLY A 144 -44.86 9.36 -2.13
C GLY A 144 -44.15 8.09 -1.69
N LEU A 145 -43.68 8.06 -0.43
CA LEU A 145 -43.14 6.90 0.32
C LEU A 145 -42.35 5.84 -0.50
N ALA A 146 -41.62 6.28 -1.54
CA ALA A 146 -40.94 5.38 -2.45
C ALA A 146 -39.69 4.81 -1.78
N THR A 147 -39.70 3.52 -1.54
CA THR A 147 -38.56 2.73 -1.09
C THR A 147 -37.37 2.99 -2.03
N THR A 148 -36.33 3.64 -1.53
CA THR A 148 -35.09 3.83 -2.28
C THR A 148 -34.50 2.46 -2.58
N ALA A 149 -34.64 1.98 -3.81
CA ALA A 149 -34.07 0.72 -4.22
C ALA A 149 -32.54 0.85 -4.31
N ILE A 150 -31.82 0.00 -3.57
CA ILE A 150 -30.36 -0.10 -3.63
C ILE A 150 -30.03 -1.24 -4.59
N THR A 151 -29.38 -0.93 -5.71
CA THR A 151 -28.87 -1.94 -6.65
C THR A 151 -27.37 -2.14 -6.39
N VAL A 152 -26.90 -3.38 -6.49
CA VAL A 152 -25.46 -3.68 -6.38
C VAL A 152 -24.87 -3.77 -7.78
N GLN A 153 -23.90 -2.90 -8.09
CA GLN A 153 -23.11 -2.94 -9.31
C GLN A 153 -21.73 -3.51 -9.02
N TYR A 154 -21.26 -4.47 -9.81
CA TYR A 154 -19.92 -5.00 -9.68
C TYR A 154 -18.92 -4.18 -10.51
N LYS A 155 -17.78 -3.86 -9.91
CA LYS A 155 -16.68 -3.16 -10.58
C LYS A 155 -15.42 -4.00 -10.52
N GLU A 156 -14.84 -4.27 -11.68
CA GLU A 156 -13.58 -4.99 -11.83
C GLU A 156 -12.40 -4.19 -11.27
N PHE A 157 -11.46 -4.90 -10.66
CA PHE A 157 -10.14 -4.40 -10.26
C PHE A 157 -9.07 -5.46 -10.54
N GLY A 158 -7.80 -5.05 -10.50
CA GLY A 158 -6.64 -5.87 -10.82
C GLY A 158 -5.84 -5.32 -11.99
N VAL A 159 -5.18 -6.20 -12.72
CA VAL A 159 -4.30 -5.84 -13.84
C VAL A 159 -5.04 -6.08 -15.15
N ARG A 160 -5.31 -5.00 -15.88
CA ARG A 160 -5.86 -5.03 -17.23
C ARG A 160 -4.77 -4.64 -18.24
N LEU A 161 -4.62 -5.45 -19.28
CA LEU A 161 -3.73 -5.17 -20.41
C LEU A 161 -4.49 -5.36 -21.71
N THR A 162 -4.57 -4.29 -22.49
CA THR A 162 -5.11 -4.29 -23.84
C THR A 162 -3.97 -3.97 -24.79
N PHE A 163 -3.73 -4.81 -25.79
CA PHE A 163 -2.69 -4.52 -26.77
C PHE A 163 -3.10 -4.95 -28.18
N ARG A 164 -2.60 -4.19 -29.15
CA ARG A 164 -2.81 -4.43 -30.57
C ARG A 164 -1.47 -4.34 -31.29
N PRO A 165 -0.84 -5.48 -31.62
CA PRO A 165 0.40 -5.49 -32.38
C PRO A 165 0.11 -5.39 -33.88
N VAL A 166 0.95 -4.69 -34.64
CA VAL A 166 0.90 -4.65 -36.11
C VAL A 166 2.32 -4.86 -36.62
N VAL A 167 2.55 -5.96 -37.33
CA VAL A 167 3.85 -6.23 -37.95
C VAL A 167 3.99 -5.40 -39.22
N LEU A 168 5.04 -4.58 -39.30
CA LEU A 168 5.29 -3.66 -40.42
C LEU A 168 6.23 -4.27 -41.48
N GLY A 169 6.80 -5.45 -41.21
CA GLY A 169 7.89 -6.03 -41.99
C GLY A 169 9.28 -5.60 -41.48
N GLU A 170 10.33 -6.23 -41.99
CA GLU A 170 11.73 -5.94 -41.62
C GLU A 170 12.04 -6.08 -40.12
N GLY A 171 11.36 -7.00 -39.43
CA GLY A 171 11.54 -7.21 -37.99
C GLY A 171 10.96 -6.10 -37.11
N ARG A 172 10.19 -5.15 -37.66
CA ARG A 172 9.56 -4.08 -36.90
C ARG A 172 8.10 -4.40 -36.55
N ILE A 173 7.73 -4.06 -35.32
CA ILE A 173 6.37 -4.19 -34.80
C ILE A 173 5.94 -2.82 -34.32
N ARG A 174 4.78 -2.35 -34.78
CA ARG A 174 4.08 -1.23 -34.15
C ARG A 174 3.14 -1.81 -33.11
N LEU A 175 3.33 -1.42 -31.85
CA LEU A 175 2.50 -1.85 -30.74
C LEU A 175 1.69 -0.66 -30.26
N ARG A 176 0.39 -0.86 -30.07
CA ARG A 176 -0.41 0.01 -29.19
C ARG A 176 -0.75 -0.80 -27.95
N ALA A 177 -0.39 -0.31 -26.78
CA ALA A 177 -0.63 -1.01 -25.52
C ALA A 177 -1.21 -0.05 -24.47
N MET A 178 -2.26 -0.51 -23.80
CA MET A 178 -2.90 0.16 -22.68
C MET A 178 -2.81 -0.78 -21.49
N GLN A 179 -2.14 -0.33 -20.43
CA GLN A 179 -2.04 -1.07 -19.18
C GLN A 179 -2.73 -0.29 -18.05
N GLU A 180 -3.50 -1.01 -17.25
CA GLU A 180 -4.13 -0.50 -16.04
C GLU A 180 -3.85 -1.47 -14.90
N VAL A 181 -3.39 -0.94 -13.78
CA VAL A 181 -3.30 -1.70 -12.52
C VAL A 181 -4.15 -1.00 -11.50
N SER A 182 -5.10 -1.74 -10.94
CA SER A 182 -6.05 -1.25 -9.97
C SER A 182 -6.08 -2.16 -8.74
N GLU A 183 -6.10 -1.55 -7.56
CA GLU A 183 -6.03 -2.23 -6.27
C GLU A 183 -7.04 -1.62 -5.32
N LEU A 184 -7.62 -2.45 -4.46
CA LEU A 184 -8.50 -1.99 -3.40
C LEU A 184 -7.65 -1.28 -2.33
N THR A 185 -8.14 -0.13 -1.85
CA THR A 185 -7.51 0.64 -0.80
C THR A 185 -8.55 1.16 0.20
N ASP A 186 -8.16 1.20 1.48
CA ASP A 186 -8.95 1.83 2.52
C ASP A 186 -8.78 3.36 2.52
N VAL A 187 -7.76 3.87 1.82
CA VAL A 187 -7.53 5.32 1.68
C VAL A 187 -8.61 5.91 0.78
N GLY A 188 -9.52 6.68 1.40
CA GLY A 188 -10.70 7.22 0.71
C GLY A 188 -11.87 6.24 0.63
N ALA A 189 -11.85 5.14 1.39
CA ALA A 189 -12.98 4.22 1.50
C ALA A 189 -14.21 4.89 2.12
N LEU A 190 -15.39 4.48 1.67
CA LEU A 190 -16.67 4.98 2.15
C LEU A 190 -17.23 4.02 3.19
N VAL A 191 -17.41 4.52 4.43
CA VAL A 191 -17.99 3.74 5.52
C VAL A 191 -19.42 4.21 5.78
N ILE A 192 -20.40 3.31 5.63
CA ILE A 192 -21.82 3.58 5.89
C ILE A 192 -22.38 2.49 6.79
N GLN A 193 -22.86 2.87 7.98
CA GLN A 193 -23.54 1.96 8.93
C GLN A 193 -22.77 0.65 9.22
N GLY A 194 -21.43 0.71 9.26
CA GLY A 194 -20.57 -0.45 9.51
C GLY A 194 -20.15 -1.24 8.27
N PHE A 195 -20.68 -0.91 7.08
CA PHE A 195 -20.18 -1.43 5.81
C PHE A 195 -19.07 -0.51 5.28
N SER A 196 -17.92 -1.09 4.95
CA SER A 196 -16.79 -0.38 4.33
C SER A 196 -16.73 -0.73 2.84
N ILE A 197 -16.87 0.27 1.98
CA ILE A 197 -16.70 0.14 0.53
C ILE A 197 -15.29 0.65 0.21
N PRO A 198 -14.36 -0.22 -0.18
CA PRO A 198 -13.00 0.19 -0.49
C PRO A 198 -12.97 1.12 -1.70
N ALA A 199 -12.03 2.06 -1.68
CA ALA A 199 -11.72 2.88 -2.85
C ALA A 199 -10.80 2.10 -3.81
N LEU A 200 -10.66 2.62 -5.03
CA LEU A 200 -9.83 2.02 -6.06
C LEU A 200 -8.62 2.90 -6.34
N MET A 201 -7.43 2.43 -6.00
CA MET A 201 -6.18 3.05 -6.45
C MET A 201 -5.86 2.54 -7.84
N THR A 202 -5.85 3.42 -8.84
CA THR A 202 -5.67 3.04 -10.25
C THR A 202 -4.43 3.70 -10.83
N ARG A 203 -3.61 2.92 -11.53
CA ARG A 203 -2.42 3.35 -12.26
C ARG A 203 -2.62 2.98 -13.73
N ARG A 204 -2.48 3.94 -14.65
CA ARG A 204 -2.69 3.74 -16.10
C ARG A 204 -1.49 4.21 -16.90
N ALA A 205 -1.16 3.49 -17.97
CA ALA A 205 -0.22 3.94 -18.99
C ALA A 205 -0.70 3.52 -20.38
N GLU A 206 -0.46 4.36 -21.37
CA GLU A 206 -0.72 4.10 -22.80
C GLU A 206 0.56 4.37 -23.60
N ALA A 207 0.86 3.50 -24.57
CA ALA A 207 2.01 3.59 -25.46
C ALA A 207 1.64 3.14 -26.89
#